data_AF-A0A699WMN5-F1
#
_entry.id   AF-A0A699WMN5-F1
#
_cell.length_a   1.000
_cell.length_b   1.000
_cell.length_c   1.000
_cell.angle_alpha   90.00
_cell.angle_beta   90.00
_cell.angle_gamma   90.00
#
_symmetry.space_group_name_H-M   'P 1'
#
loop_
_entity.id
_entity.type
_entity.pdbx_description
1 polymer ?
#
loop_
_entity_poly.entity_id
_entity_poly.type
_entity_poly.pdbx_seq_one_letter_code
_entity_poly.pdbx_strand_id
1 'polypeptide(L)'
;SLLLFSQLADLGLPAILALNMTDVAAERGIQIDLPALERELGVPVVPMNARKGVGVAALRIVMAERLATAPALRFWELGDDLLPLVRQIRYYFNLHNDYLALHYAHQFRGLRFLSDDDRAYIQELTEKYKFDSTA
;
A
#
# COMPACT_ATOMS: atom_id res chain seq x y z
N SER A 1 -5.61 9.49 -6.90
CA SER A 1 -6.13 9.38 -5.52
C SER A 1 -4.97 8.96 -4.64
N LEU A 2 -4.63 9.74 -3.60
CA LEU A 2 -3.56 9.38 -2.67
C LEU A 2 -3.97 8.27 -1.69
N LEU A 3 -5.27 8.08 -1.45
CA LEU A 3 -5.78 7.01 -0.58
C LEU A 3 -5.45 5.60 -1.10
N LEU A 4 -5.64 5.35 -2.40
CA LEU A 4 -5.26 4.06 -2.99
C LEU A 4 -3.74 3.89 -2.98
N PHE A 5 -3.01 4.98 -3.21
CA PHE A 5 -1.55 4.95 -3.18
C PHE A 5 -1.03 4.58 -1.78
N SER A 6 -1.56 5.17 -0.71
CA SER A 6 -1.14 4.86 0.66
C SER A 6 -1.40 3.39 1.03
N GLN A 7 -2.55 2.84 0.64
CA GLN A 7 -2.86 1.42 0.83
C GLN A 7 -1.87 0.49 0.11
N LEU A 8 -1.43 0.86 -1.09
CA LEU A 8 -0.42 0.09 -1.83
C LEU A 8 0.98 0.26 -1.23
N ALA A 9 1.29 1.45 -0.73
CA ALA A 9 2.55 1.72 -0.05
C ALA A 9 2.67 0.90 1.25
N ASP A 10 1.57 0.74 2.00
CA ASP A 10 1.53 -0.08 3.23
C ASP A 10 1.80 -1.58 2.98
N LEU A 11 1.67 -2.06 1.74
CA LEU A 11 2.11 -3.41 1.35
C LEU A 11 3.65 -3.54 1.27
N GLY A 12 4.40 -2.44 1.43
CA GLY A 12 5.86 -2.44 1.40
C GLY A 12 6.44 -2.77 0.02
N LEU A 13 5.70 -2.45 -1.05
CA LEU A 13 6.15 -2.67 -2.42
C LEU A 13 6.94 -1.46 -2.92
N PRO A 14 8.07 -1.63 -3.63
CA PRO A 14 8.72 -0.54 -4.34
C PRO A 14 7.76 0.10 -5.35
N ALA A 15 7.55 1.41 -5.24
CA ALA A 15 6.55 2.12 -6.04
C ALA A 15 7.07 3.49 -6.51
N ILE A 16 6.48 3.99 -7.59
CA ILE A 16 6.66 5.36 -8.10
C ILE A 16 5.27 5.97 -8.24
N LEU A 17 5.06 7.20 -7.74
CA LEU A 17 3.83 7.92 -7.96
C LEU A 17 3.90 8.70 -9.28
N ALA A 18 3.24 8.20 -10.31
CA ALA A 18 3.04 8.94 -11.55
C ALA A 18 1.86 9.93 -11.40
N LEU A 19 2.16 11.18 -11.04
CA LEU A 19 1.15 12.20 -10.75
C LEU A 19 0.62 12.84 -12.05
N ASN A 20 -0.52 12.35 -12.54
CA ASN A 20 -1.10 12.79 -13.80
C ASN A 20 -1.98 14.05 -13.65
N MET A 21 -2.24 14.74 -14.78
CA MET A 21 -3.09 15.93 -14.91
C MET A 21 -2.60 17.16 -14.12
N THR A 22 -1.28 17.33 -14.00
CA THR A 22 -0.69 18.48 -13.31
C THR A 22 -0.98 19.82 -14.01
N ASP A 23 -1.23 19.82 -15.31
CA ASP A 23 -1.64 21.01 -16.07
C ASP A 23 -3.04 21.48 -15.68
N VAL A 24 -3.98 20.56 -15.54
CA VAL A 24 -5.35 20.89 -15.10
C VAL A 24 -5.35 21.41 -13.66
N ALA A 25 -4.45 20.91 -12.81
CA ALA A 25 -4.28 21.43 -11.45
C ALA A 25 -3.78 22.89 -11.49
N ALA A 26 -2.77 23.18 -12.31
CA ALA A 26 -2.23 24.53 -12.47
C ALA A 26 -3.26 25.51 -13.06
N GLU A 27 -4.05 25.08 -14.06
CA GLU A 27 -5.15 25.88 -14.64
C GLU A 27 -6.23 26.23 -13.60
N ARG A 28 -6.40 25.40 -12.57
CA ARG A 28 -7.31 25.63 -11.44
C ARG A 28 -6.67 26.40 -10.28
N GLY A 29 -5.43 26.89 -10.44
CA GLY A 29 -4.69 27.59 -9.39
C GLY A 29 -4.17 26.68 -8.27
N ILE A 30 -4.19 25.36 -8.45
CA ILE A 30 -3.67 24.40 -7.48
C ILE A 30 -2.17 24.21 -7.75
N GLN A 31 -1.34 24.66 -6.81
CA GLN A 31 0.10 24.45 -6.80
C GLN A 31 0.41 23.20 -5.95
N ILE A 32 1.12 22.23 -6.52
CA ILE A 32 1.53 21.01 -5.82
C ILE A 32 3.03 21.10 -5.55
N ASP A 33 3.41 21.07 -4.28
CA ASP A 33 4.81 20.97 -3.87
C ASP A 33 5.28 19.52 -4.04
N LEU A 34 5.90 19.22 -5.20
CA LEU A 34 6.38 17.89 -5.52
C LEU A 34 7.48 17.41 -4.55
N PRO A 35 8.51 18.22 -4.20
CA PRO A 35 9.50 17.82 -3.20
C PRO A 35 8.92 17.49 -1.84
N ALA A 36 7.91 18.24 -1.37
CA ALA A 36 7.22 17.91 -0.12
C ALA A 36 6.46 16.59 -0.24
N LEU A 37 5.73 16.39 -1.34
CA LEU A 37 4.98 15.15 -1.57
C LEU A 37 5.89 13.92 -1.67
N GLU A 38 7.05 14.02 -2.33
CA GLU A 38 8.05 12.94 -2.36
C GLU A 38 8.54 12.57 -0.96
N ARG A 39 8.79 13.58 -0.12
CA ARG A 39 9.26 13.37 1.27
C ARG A 39 8.19 12.71 2.14
N GLU A 40 6.95 13.17 2.04
CA GLU A 40 5.80 12.65 2.80
C GLU A 40 5.37 11.24 2.32
N LEU A 41 5.62 10.91 1.05
CA LEU A 41 5.28 9.59 0.52
C LEU A 41 6.43 8.58 0.58
N GLY A 42 7.67 9.06 0.72
CA GLY A 42 8.86 8.21 0.74
C GLY A 42 9.11 7.47 -0.58
N VAL A 43 8.52 7.96 -1.68
CA VAL A 43 8.69 7.41 -3.04
C VAL A 43 8.98 8.52 -4.04
N PRO A 44 9.60 8.21 -5.19
CA PRO A 44 9.71 9.16 -6.29
C PRO A 44 8.33 9.57 -6.81
N VAL A 45 8.13 10.86 -7.08
CA VAL A 45 6.89 11.42 -7.65
C VAL A 45 7.21 12.04 -9.00
N VAL A 46 6.66 11.46 -10.06
CA VAL A 46 6.88 11.94 -11.42
C VAL A 46 5.63 12.69 -11.90
N PRO A 47 5.66 14.03 -12.05
CA PRO A 47 4.57 14.76 -12.64
C PRO A 47 4.44 14.40 -14.12
N MET A 48 3.22 14.13 -14.58
CA MET A 48 2.98 13.73 -15.95
C MET A 48 1.72 14.35 -16.54
N ASN A 49 1.72 14.44 -17.86
CA ASN A 49 0.51 14.59 -18.66
C ASN A 49 0.48 13.45 -19.68
N ALA A 50 -0.19 12.36 -19.31
CA ALA A 50 -0.26 11.17 -20.15
C ALA A 50 -0.86 11.47 -21.53
N ARG A 51 -1.85 12.38 -21.62
CA ARG A 51 -2.52 12.73 -22.88
C ARG A 51 -1.59 13.46 -23.85
N LYS A 52 -0.67 14.27 -23.34
CA LYS A 52 0.31 15.03 -24.14
C LYS A 52 1.67 14.32 -24.23
N GLY A 53 1.82 13.13 -23.65
CA GLY A 53 3.08 12.38 -23.59
C GLY A 53 4.17 13.01 -22.70
N VAL A 54 3.84 14.03 -21.92
CA VAL A 54 4.80 14.73 -21.05
C VAL A 54 5.06 13.92 -19.79
N GLY A 55 6.32 13.80 -19.38
CA GLY A 55 6.74 13.06 -18.17
C GLY A 55 7.00 11.57 -18.38
N VAL A 56 6.65 11.00 -19.55
CA VAL A 56 6.87 9.57 -19.85
C VAL A 56 8.35 9.21 -19.90
N ALA A 57 9.19 10.07 -20.49
CA ALA A 57 10.63 9.86 -20.54
C ALA A 57 11.26 9.89 -19.14
N ALA A 58 10.86 10.85 -18.30
CA ALA A 58 11.29 10.94 -16.91
C ALA A 58 10.87 9.72 -16.10
N LEU A 59 9.61 9.29 -16.23
CA LEU A 59 9.11 8.07 -15.58
C LEU A 59 9.94 6.85 -15.96
N ARG A 60 10.27 6.69 -17.25
CA ARG A 60 11.08 5.56 -17.73
C ARG A 60 12.50 5.56 -17.16
N ILE A 61 13.10 6.74 -16.95
CA ILE A 61 14.41 6.87 -16.31
C ILE A 61 14.33 6.40 -14.85
N VAL A 62 13.35 6.91 -14.09
CA VAL A 62 13.16 6.54 -12.67
C VAL A 62 12.82 5.05 -12.53
N MET A 63 12.08 4.46 -13.48
CA MET A 63 11.81 3.02 -13.49
C MET A 63 13.05 2.17 -13.81
N ALA A 64 14.00 2.71 -14.60
CA ALA A 64 15.23 2.01 -14.96
C ALA A 64 16.25 2.05 -13.81
N GLU A 65 16.21 3.08 -12.98
CA GLU A 65 16.85 3.08 -11.67
C GLU A 65 16.17 2.00 -10.82
N ARG A 66 16.92 0.97 -10.39
CA ARG A 66 16.37 -0.05 -9.50
C ARG A 66 15.79 0.64 -8.26
N LEU A 67 14.46 0.61 -8.12
CA LEU A 67 13.78 0.98 -6.87
C LEU A 67 14.17 -0.05 -5.80
N ALA A 68 15.30 0.20 -5.14
CA ALA A 68 15.88 -0.74 -4.18
C ALA A 68 15.16 -0.72 -2.83
N THR A 69 14.41 0.34 -2.55
CA THR A 69 13.80 0.59 -1.25
C THR A 69 12.29 0.66 -1.38
N ALA A 70 11.62 -0.21 -0.65
CA ALA A 70 10.22 -0.02 -0.31
C ALA A 70 10.06 1.29 0.49
N PRO A 71 8.93 1.99 0.37
CA PRO A 71 8.65 3.15 1.21
C PRO A 71 8.76 2.74 2.69
N ALA A 72 9.57 3.48 3.44
CA ALA A 72 9.73 3.26 4.89
C ALA A 72 8.52 3.78 5.69
N LEU A 73 7.71 4.63 5.06
CA LEU A 73 6.55 5.26 5.66
C LEU A 73 5.37 4.31 5.63
N ARG A 74 4.75 4.13 6.80
CA ARG A 74 3.48 3.43 6.97
C ARG A 74 2.42 4.49 7.21
N PHE A 75 1.36 4.45 6.43
CA PHE A 75 0.24 5.40 6.54
C PHE A 75 -0.84 4.88 7.48
N TRP A 76 -0.72 3.63 7.92
CA TRP A 76 -1.62 2.99 8.85
C TRP A 76 -0.93 2.63 10.17
N GLU A 77 -1.65 2.86 11.26
CA GLU A 77 -1.26 2.47 12.62
C GLU A 77 -2.09 1.26 13.08
N LEU A 78 -1.40 0.17 13.41
CA LEU A 78 -2.02 -1.03 13.99
C LEU A 78 -2.19 -0.82 15.49
N GLY A 79 -3.42 -0.90 15.99
CA GLY A 79 -3.67 -0.92 17.43
C GLY A 79 -2.97 -2.11 18.11
N ASP A 80 -2.39 -1.86 19.28
CA ASP A 80 -1.59 -2.85 20.04
C ASP A 80 -2.34 -4.16 20.29
N ASP A 81 -3.66 -4.09 20.45
CA ASP A 81 -4.54 -5.24 20.72
C ASP A 81 -4.61 -6.24 19.56
N LEU A 82 -4.45 -5.75 18.33
CA LEU A 82 -4.53 -6.56 17.11
C LEU A 82 -3.16 -7.03 16.61
N LEU A 83 -2.08 -6.47 17.16
CA LEU A 83 -0.72 -6.84 16.81
C LEU A 83 -0.42 -8.35 16.99
N PRO A 84 -0.89 -9.03 18.05
CA PRO A 84 -0.68 -10.46 18.20
C PRO A 84 -1.41 -11.29 17.14
N LEU A 85 -2.63 -10.90 16.76
CA LEU A 85 -3.42 -11.55 15.70
C LEU A 85 -2.67 -11.47 14.36
N VAL A 86 -2.33 -10.25 13.96
CA VAL A 86 -1.68 -9.95 12.69
C VAL A 86 -0.34 -10.67 12.58
N ARG A 87 0.47 -10.66 13.65
CA ARG A 87 1.76 -11.36 13.66
C ARG A 87 1.63 -12.88 13.58
N GLN A 88 0.64 -13.49 14.25
CA GLN A 88 0.40 -14.93 14.14
C GLN A 88 0.09 -15.34 12.70
N ILE A 89 -0.83 -14.62 12.03
CA ILE A 89 -1.13 -14.84 10.61
C ILE A 89 0.12 -14.64 9.76
N ARG A 90 0.89 -13.57 10.00
CA ARG A 90 2.13 -13.30 9.29
C ARG A 90 3.13 -14.46 9.41
N TYR A 91 3.35 -14.99 10.60
CA TYR A 91 4.28 -16.10 10.81
C TYR A 91 3.78 -17.39 10.17
N TYR A 92 2.50 -17.73 10.34
CA TYR A 92 1.91 -18.95 9.81
C TYR A 92 2.00 -19.01 8.27
N PHE A 93 1.68 -17.91 7.58
CA PHE A 93 1.73 -17.84 6.11
C PHE A 93 3.08 -17.34 5.55
N ASN A 94 4.10 -17.15 6.40
CA ASN A 94 5.41 -16.59 6.02
C ASN A 94 5.30 -15.28 5.22
N LEU A 95 4.48 -14.34 5.69
CA LEU A 95 4.22 -13.07 5.02
C LEU A 95 5.30 -12.03 5.30
N HIS A 96 5.53 -11.17 4.32
CA HIS A 96 6.61 -10.20 4.33
C HIS A 96 6.32 -8.95 5.20
N ASN A 97 5.05 -8.65 5.47
CA ASN A 97 4.65 -7.50 6.29
C ASN A 97 3.31 -7.71 7.01
N ASP A 98 3.07 -6.88 8.03
CA ASP A 98 1.90 -6.94 8.91
C ASP A 98 0.60 -6.52 8.20
N TYR A 99 0.67 -5.57 7.27
CA TYR A 99 -0.51 -5.08 6.55
C TYR A 99 -1.11 -6.16 5.62
N LEU A 100 -0.28 -6.97 4.97
CA LEU A 100 -0.74 -8.12 4.20
C LEU A 100 -1.41 -9.17 5.09
N ALA A 101 -0.90 -9.39 6.30
CA ALA A 101 -1.52 -10.31 7.24
C ALA A 101 -2.89 -9.80 7.72
N LEU A 102 -3.06 -8.48 7.86
CA LEU A 102 -4.36 -7.87 8.10
C LEU A 102 -5.34 -8.12 6.94
N HIS A 103 -4.88 -8.01 5.67
CA HIS A 103 -5.71 -8.36 4.51
C HIS A 103 -6.18 -9.82 4.55
N TYR A 104 -5.31 -10.74 4.99
CA TYR A 104 -5.71 -12.12 5.23
C TYR A 104 -6.80 -12.20 6.31
N ALA A 105 -6.65 -11.50 7.43
CA ALA A 105 -7.66 -11.46 8.49
C ALA A 105 -9.03 -10.95 8.03
N HIS A 106 -9.08 -9.93 7.15
CA HIS A 106 -10.35 -9.43 6.61
C HIS A 106 -10.96 -10.35 5.54
N GLN A 107 -10.13 -10.96 4.69
CA GLN A 107 -10.60 -11.52 3.41
C GLN A 107 -10.50 -13.04 3.31
N PHE A 108 -10.00 -13.75 4.34
CA PHE A 108 -9.73 -15.20 4.27
C PHE A 108 -10.90 -16.05 3.76
N ARG A 109 -12.15 -15.65 4.01
CA ARG A 109 -13.34 -16.35 3.51
C ARG A 109 -13.45 -16.35 1.97
N GLY A 110 -12.92 -15.32 1.32
CA GLY A 110 -12.92 -15.16 -0.15
C GLY A 110 -11.62 -15.57 -0.84
N LEU A 111 -10.53 -15.77 -0.09
CA LEU A 111 -9.22 -16.14 -0.64
C LEU A 111 -9.20 -17.61 -1.05
N ARG A 112 -9.43 -17.86 -2.36
CA ARG A 112 -9.55 -19.22 -2.93
C ARG A 112 -8.28 -20.07 -2.84
N PHE A 113 -7.12 -19.45 -2.64
CA PHE A 113 -5.85 -20.16 -2.52
C PHE A 113 -5.60 -20.71 -1.11
N LEU A 114 -6.42 -20.31 -0.10
CA LEU A 114 -6.34 -20.86 1.24
C LEU A 114 -6.99 -22.25 1.28
N SER A 115 -6.44 -23.17 2.07
CA SER A 115 -7.10 -24.43 2.40
C SER A 115 -8.25 -24.23 3.40
N ASP A 116 -9.04 -25.27 3.65
CA ASP A 116 -10.06 -25.23 4.72
C ASP A 116 -9.42 -25.10 6.10
N ASP A 117 -8.29 -25.76 6.33
CA ASP A 117 -7.51 -25.65 7.58
C ASP A 117 -6.98 -24.23 7.79
N ASP A 118 -6.47 -23.60 6.73
CA ASP A 118 -5.99 -22.21 6.78
C ASP A 118 -7.13 -21.23 7.12
N ARG A 119 -8.31 -21.44 6.53
CA ARG A 119 -9.50 -20.64 6.84
C ARG A 119 -9.95 -20.85 8.29
N ALA A 120 -9.94 -22.08 8.77
CA ALA A 120 -10.28 -22.41 10.15
C ALA A 120 -9.29 -21.77 11.14
N TYR A 121 -7.99 -21.82 10.84
CA TYR A 121 -6.95 -21.18 11.64
C TYR A 121 -7.16 -19.66 11.75
N ILE A 122 -7.40 -18.98 10.63
CA ILE A 122 -7.66 -17.52 10.65
C ILE A 122 -8.97 -17.23 11.40
N GLN A 123 -10.02 -18.03 11.19
CA GLN A 123 -11.31 -17.86 11.89
C GLN A 123 -11.12 -17.94 13.42
N GLU A 124 -10.44 -18.97 13.93
CA GLU A 124 -10.16 -19.13 15.37
C GLU A 124 -9.40 -17.93 15.93
N LEU A 125 -8.39 -17.45 15.21
CA LEU A 125 -7.65 -16.26 15.61
C LEU A 125 -8.53 -15.00 15.64
N THR A 126 -9.34 -14.76 14.61
CA THR A 126 -10.22 -13.59 14.57
C THR A 126 -11.23 -13.60 15.71
N GLU A 127 -11.76 -14.76 16.10
CA GLU A 127 -12.67 -14.92 17.25
C GLU A 127 -11.94 -14.66 18.58
N LYS A 128 -10.75 -15.25 18.76
CA LYS A 128 -9.93 -15.08 19.97
C LYS A 128 -9.60 -13.61 20.25
N TYR A 129 -9.29 -12.84 19.20
CA TYR A 129 -8.94 -11.43 19.31
C TYR A 129 -10.13 -10.48 19.10
N LYS A 130 -11.36 -11.01 18.98
CA LYS A 130 -12.59 -10.22 18.73
C LYS A 130 -12.46 -9.27 17.54
N PHE A 131 -11.77 -9.73 16.50
CA PHE A 131 -11.53 -8.95 15.29
C PHE A 131 -12.78 -8.91 14.43
N ASP A 132 -13.26 -7.70 14.13
CA ASP A 132 -14.36 -7.48 13.22
C ASP A 132 -13.84 -7.31 11.79
N SER A 133 -14.10 -8.30 10.94
CA SER A 133 -13.71 -8.25 9.53
C SER A 133 -14.51 -7.23 8.70
N THR A 134 -15.57 -6.65 9.26
CA THR A 134 -16.50 -5.71 8.58
C THR A 134 -16.29 -4.24 8.94
N ALA A 135 -15.40 -3.95 9.91
CA ALA A 135 -15.02 -2.60 10.31
C ALA A 135 -13.97 -1.97 9.39
#